data_AF-A0A1V5M917-F1
#
_entry.id   AF-A0A1V5M917-F1
#
_cell.length_a   1.000
_cell.length_b   1.000
_cell.length_c   1.000
_cell.angle_alpha   90.00
_cell.angle_beta   90.00
_cell.angle_gamma   90.00
#
_symmetry.space_group_name_H-M   'P 1'
#
loop_
_entity.id
_entity.type
_entity.pdbx_description
1 polymer ?
#
loop_
_entity_poly.entity_id
_entity_poly.type
_entity_poly.pdbx_seq_one_letter_code
_entity_poly.pdbx_strand_id
1 'polypeptide(L)'
;MPPAWDIGGYTFAELRQFWTALTAWCSVHQLACYYSGVEGVGIDSLIERRPERQWIDELTMRSGLPFAKVKQIVTDLTYAPELYDRPKKPNPNVLQQPFFRVARDELALGNQLVLGSNADRNTWSLIGIIRQPIQDRLKNKKEDYWLEELRRKLSGRNIDVFGPFEFSVDGEPSDLDALIYDSASNSAMVTQLKWHVAPDRINEIAHTAEELNDGIRQALLAMKWIAKNPEELAARIKIDVQRLKTCQMRPLVLSKNMMGKGRATNDAVPICSERLFDWIILDPHQKSLEILWQVLVKRRFLPKLGKHYSEEDADFEFNGVKLIGKNMGLKLIGPWNPKDDIDFEGL
;
A
#
# COMPACT_ATOMS: atom_id res chain seq x y z
N MET A 1 -1.33 6.53 -3.34
CA MET A 1 -0.40 7.69 -3.26
C MET A 1 -1.11 8.93 -2.69
N PRO A 2 -0.40 9.97 -2.22
CA PRO A 2 -1.06 11.20 -1.75
C PRO A 2 -1.86 11.92 -2.86
N PRO A 3 -3.12 12.33 -2.61
CA PRO A 3 -4.00 12.89 -3.64
C PRO A 3 -3.44 14.15 -4.30
N ALA A 4 -2.79 15.02 -3.52
CA ALA A 4 -2.30 16.33 -3.98
C ALA A 4 -0.98 16.28 -4.76
N TRP A 5 -0.35 15.12 -4.90
CA TRP A 5 0.93 15.01 -5.62
C TRP A 5 0.72 15.15 -7.13
N ASP A 6 1.36 16.18 -7.70
CA ASP A 6 1.45 16.40 -9.14
C ASP A 6 2.48 15.47 -9.78
N ILE A 7 2.02 14.68 -10.74
CA ILE A 7 2.80 13.66 -11.46
C ILE A 7 3.16 14.08 -12.90
N GLY A 8 3.12 15.38 -13.18
CA GLY A 8 3.56 15.96 -14.45
C GLY A 8 2.41 16.34 -15.36
N GLY A 9 1.46 17.13 -14.84
CA GLY A 9 0.35 17.71 -15.60
C GLY A 9 -1.02 17.44 -14.98
N TYR A 10 -1.09 16.51 -14.03
CA TYR A 10 -2.27 16.18 -13.24
C TYR A 10 -1.83 15.57 -11.90
N THR A 11 -2.73 15.59 -10.92
CA THR A 11 -2.49 15.01 -9.59
C THR A 11 -3.02 13.58 -9.48
N PHE A 12 -2.66 12.84 -8.42
CA PHE A 12 -3.28 11.56 -8.11
C PHE A 12 -4.79 11.67 -7.84
N ALA A 13 -5.26 12.78 -7.25
CA ALA A 13 -6.70 13.02 -7.09
C ALA A 13 -7.41 13.06 -8.44
N GLU A 14 -6.83 13.78 -9.40
CA GLU A 14 -7.38 13.93 -10.75
C GLU A 14 -7.28 12.62 -11.55
N LEU A 15 -6.18 11.88 -11.41
CA LEU A 15 -6.07 10.53 -11.96
C LEU A 15 -7.19 9.63 -11.47
N ARG A 16 -7.48 9.63 -10.16
CA ARG A 16 -8.56 8.81 -9.59
C ARG A 16 -9.92 9.22 -10.11
N GLN A 17 -10.18 10.52 -10.19
CA GLN A 17 -11.42 11.06 -10.75
C GLN A 17 -11.61 10.64 -12.22
N PHE A 18 -10.55 10.73 -13.03
CA PHE A 18 -10.53 10.19 -14.39
C PHE A 18 -10.77 8.67 -14.40
N TRP A 19 -10.08 7.92 -13.56
CA TRP A 19 -10.13 6.46 -13.54
C TRP A 19 -11.49 5.93 -13.07
N THR A 20 -12.15 6.62 -12.15
CA THR A 20 -13.53 6.33 -11.74
C THR A 20 -14.48 6.47 -12.93
N ALA A 21 -14.37 7.55 -13.71
CA ALA A 21 -15.18 7.72 -14.91
C ALA A 21 -14.90 6.64 -15.97
N LEU A 22 -13.62 6.29 -16.19
CA LEU A 22 -13.21 5.25 -17.12
C LEU A 22 -13.68 3.86 -16.67
N THR A 23 -13.57 3.54 -15.38
CA THR A 23 -14.02 2.26 -14.82
C THR A 23 -15.54 2.14 -14.92
N ALA A 24 -16.29 3.20 -14.59
CA ALA A 24 -17.74 3.21 -14.76
C ALA A 24 -18.14 2.96 -16.22
N TRP A 25 -17.43 3.58 -17.17
CA TRP A 25 -17.60 3.34 -18.59
C TRP A 25 -17.36 1.86 -18.95
N CYS A 26 -16.20 1.32 -18.59
CA CYS A 26 -15.83 -0.08 -18.87
C CYS A 26 -16.82 -1.07 -18.23
N SER A 27 -17.31 -0.80 -17.02
CA SER A 27 -18.28 -1.64 -16.33
C SER A 27 -19.62 -1.65 -17.06
N VAL A 28 -20.15 -0.49 -17.45
CA VAL A 28 -21.41 -0.41 -18.21
C VAL A 28 -21.28 -1.14 -19.54
N HIS A 29 -20.17 -0.92 -20.26
CA HIS A 29 -19.92 -1.59 -21.53
C HIS A 29 -19.83 -3.11 -21.37
N GLN A 30 -19.10 -3.60 -20.37
CA GLN A 30 -19.00 -5.02 -20.09
C GLN A 30 -20.37 -5.64 -19.77
N LEU A 31 -21.17 -4.98 -18.94
CA LEU A 31 -22.53 -5.44 -18.63
C LEU A 31 -23.42 -5.45 -19.88
N ALA A 32 -23.32 -4.44 -20.74
CA ALA A 32 -24.06 -4.39 -22.00
C ALA A 32 -23.70 -5.56 -22.92
N CYS A 33 -22.40 -5.89 -23.06
CA CYS A 33 -21.96 -7.08 -23.80
C CYS A 33 -22.50 -8.37 -23.14
N TYR A 34 -22.40 -8.46 -21.81
CA TYR A 34 -22.81 -9.65 -21.05
C TYR A 34 -24.31 -9.96 -21.16
N TYR A 35 -25.14 -8.92 -21.11
CA TYR A 35 -26.59 -9.03 -21.19
C TYR A 35 -27.15 -8.75 -22.60
N SER A 36 -26.31 -8.72 -23.63
CA SER A 36 -26.72 -8.41 -25.01
C SER A 36 -27.60 -9.48 -25.65
N GLY A 37 -27.60 -10.71 -25.13
CA GLY A 37 -28.24 -11.86 -25.76
C GLY A 37 -27.53 -12.37 -27.02
N VAL A 38 -26.37 -11.79 -27.37
CA VAL A 38 -25.53 -12.24 -28.49
C VAL A 38 -24.73 -13.47 -28.08
N GLU A 39 -24.68 -14.47 -28.95
CA GLU A 39 -23.88 -15.68 -28.75
C GLU A 39 -22.40 -15.31 -28.51
N GLY A 40 -21.77 -15.98 -27.55
CA GLY A 40 -20.41 -15.64 -27.16
C GLY A 40 -20.29 -14.29 -26.44
N VAL A 41 -21.37 -13.77 -25.84
CA VAL A 41 -21.32 -12.62 -24.91
C VAL A 41 -20.86 -11.33 -25.61
N GLY A 42 -21.06 -11.24 -26.93
CA GLY A 42 -20.64 -10.09 -27.74
C GLY A 42 -19.13 -9.86 -27.74
N ILE A 43 -18.31 -10.92 -27.77
CA ILE A 43 -16.82 -10.85 -27.77
C ILE A 43 -16.26 -9.81 -28.75
N ASP A 44 -16.81 -9.72 -29.95
CA ASP A 44 -16.36 -8.78 -30.98
C ASP A 44 -16.54 -7.30 -30.59
N SER A 45 -17.41 -7.04 -29.62
CA SER A 45 -17.66 -5.71 -29.07
C SER A 45 -16.91 -5.45 -27.76
N LEU A 46 -16.17 -6.42 -27.20
CA LEU A 46 -15.47 -6.24 -25.92
C LEU A 46 -14.38 -5.17 -25.98
N ILE A 47 -13.79 -4.96 -27.16
CA ILE A 47 -12.80 -3.91 -27.41
C ILE A 47 -13.51 -2.76 -28.09
N GLU A 48 -13.65 -1.67 -27.34
CA GLU A 48 -14.27 -0.47 -27.87
C GLU A 48 -13.25 0.38 -28.62
N ARG A 49 -13.62 0.82 -29.83
CA ARG A 49 -12.77 1.62 -30.71
C ARG A 49 -13.49 2.91 -31.06
N ARG A 50 -12.84 4.05 -30.84
CA ARG A 50 -13.39 5.38 -31.12
C ARG A 50 -12.28 6.38 -31.48
N PRO A 51 -12.60 7.49 -32.16
CA PRO A 51 -11.67 8.60 -32.31
C PRO A 51 -11.13 9.09 -30.97
N GLU A 52 -9.83 9.40 -30.90
CA GLU A 52 -9.18 9.89 -29.67
C GLU A 52 -9.90 11.12 -29.11
N ARG A 53 -10.31 12.04 -29.98
CA ARG A 53 -11.03 13.24 -29.58
C ARG A 53 -12.32 12.89 -28.83
N GLN A 54 -13.06 11.89 -29.31
CA GLN A 54 -14.30 11.45 -28.68
C GLN A 54 -14.05 10.82 -27.31
N TRP A 55 -12.99 10.03 -27.15
CA TRP A 55 -12.58 9.51 -25.84
C TRP A 55 -12.32 10.65 -24.85
N ILE A 56 -11.55 11.65 -25.27
CA ILE A 56 -11.20 12.78 -24.40
C ILE A 56 -12.45 13.59 -24.04
N ASP A 57 -13.33 13.88 -25.00
CA ASP A 57 -14.55 14.65 -24.76
C ASP A 57 -15.49 13.92 -23.79
N GLU A 58 -15.72 12.62 -23.98
CA GLU A 58 -16.55 11.79 -23.08
C GLU A 58 -15.97 11.72 -21.66
N LEU A 59 -14.65 11.48 -21.55
CA LEU A 59 -13.99 11.37 -20.26
C LEU A 59 -13.88 12.73 -19.56
N THR A 60 -13.76 13.83 -20.31
CA THR A 60 -13.86 15.20 -19.78
C THR A 60 -15.25 15.43 -19.19
N MET A 61 -16.30 15.12 -19.95
CA MET A 61 -17.68 15.28 -19.51
C MET A 61 -17.97 14.48 -18.24
N ARG A 62 -17.55 13.21 -18.19
CA ARG A 62 -17.88 12.28 -17.09
C ARG A 62 -17.02 12.47 -15.85
N SER A 63 -15.74 12.78 -16.03
CA SER A 63 -14.85 13.06 -14.91
C SER A 63 -15.03 14.47 -14.38
N GLY A 64 -15.49 15.43 -15.20
CA GLY A 64 -15.52 16.86 -14.85
C GLY A 64 -14.14 17.52 -14.86
N LEU A 65 -13.11 16.82 -15.35
CA LEU A 65 -11.76 17.36 -15.44
C LEU A 65 -11.59 18.24 -16.69
N PRO A 66 -10.68 19.24 -16.67
CA PRO A 66 -10.37 20.03 -17.85
C PRO A 66 -9.87 19.16 -19.02
N PHE A 67 -10.30 19.49 -20.24
CA PHE A 67 -9.93 18.76 -21.46
C PHE A 67 -8.42 18.51 -21.58
N ALA A 68 -7.60 19.52 -21.28
CA ALA A 68 -6.15 19.40 -21.35
C ALA A 68 -5.58 18.33 -20.41
N LYS A 69 -6.16 18.18 -19.21
CA LYS A 69 -5.75 17.16 -18.24
C LYS A 69 -6.17 15.77 -18.69
N VAL A 70 -7.41 15.63 -19.16
CA VAL A 70 -7.91 14.35 -19.71
C VAL A 70 -7.08 13.91 -20.91
N LYS A 71 -6.77 14.84 -21.82
CA LYS A 71 -5.87 14.58 -22.95
C LYS A 71 -4.50 14.09 -22.48
N GLN A 72 -3.90 14.73 -21.48
CA GLN A 72 -2.61 14.31 -20.94
C GLN A 72 -2.68 12.91 -20.32
N ILE A 73 -3.74 12.61 -19.54
CA ILE A 73 -3.93 11.29 -18.92
C ILE A 73 -4.12 10.22 -19.99
N VAL A 74 -4.99 10.44 -20.98
CA VAL A 74 -5.20 9.51 -22.11
C VAL A 74 -3.89 9.29 -22.87
N THR A 75 -3.11 10.34 -23.09
CA THR A 75 -1.79 10.24 -23.75
C THR A 75 -0.84 9.34 -22.98
N ASP A 76 -0.72 9.55 -21.66
CA ASP A 76 0.17 8.73 -20.81
C ASP A 76 -0.26 7.25 -20.79
N LEU A 77 -1.58 7.03 -20.72
CA LEU A 77 -2.20 5.71 -20.66
C LEU A 77 -2.34 5.04 -22.04
N THR A 78 -1.85 5.66 -23.11
CA THR A 78 -1.81 5.07 -24.45
C THR A 78 -0.52 4.28 -24.63
N TYR A 79 -0.66 3.02 -25.02
CA TYR A 79 0.44 2.10 -25.29
C TYR A 79 1.45 2.71 -26.26
N ALA A 80 2.70 2.78 -25.81
CA ALA A 80 3.81 3.39 -26.53
C ALA A 80 4.89 2.33 -26.79
N PRO A 81 4.93 1.70 -27.98
CA PRO A 81 5.84 0.59 -28.30
C PRO A 81 7.31 0.87 -27.98
N GLU A 82 7.77 2.10 -28.19
CA GLU A 82 9.12 2.58 -27.92
C GLU A 82 9.53 2.46 -26.45
N LEU A 83 8.56 2.33 -25.53
CA LEU A 83 8.83 2.14 -24.12
C LEU A 83 9.22 0.71 -23.76
N TYR A 84 8.91 -0.28 -24.61
CA TYR A 84 9.04 -1.72 -24.34
C TYR A 84 10.32 -2.34 -24.91
N ASP A 85 11.00 -1.67 -25.83
CA ASP A 85 12.24 -2.16 -26.47
C ASP A 85 13.48 -1.47 -25.88
N ARG A 86 13.62 -1.49 -24.54
CA ARG A 86 14.70 -0.79 -23.84
C ARG A 86 15.53 -1.74 -22.97
N PRO A 87 16.67 -2.27 -23.49
CA PRO A 87 17.44 -3.32 -22.80
C PRO A 87 18.06 -2.91 -21.45
N LYS A 88 18.02 -1.64 -21.06
CA LYS A 88 18.60 -1.11 -19.81
C LYS A 88 17.62 -0.32 -18.95
N LYS A 89 16.33 -0.29 -19.31
CA LYS A 89 15.30 0.42 -18.53
C LYS A 89 14.17 -0.54 -18.17
N PRO A 90 13.49 -0.33 -17.03
CA PRO A 90 12.30 -1.11 -16.72
C PRO A 90 11.26 -0.91 -17.83
N ASN A 91 10.87 -2.01 -18.48
CA ASN A 91 9.79 -2.01 -19.44
C ASN A 91 8.45 -1.84 -18.71
N PRO A 92 7.54 -1.00 -19.22
CA PRO A 92 6.21 -0.89 -18.66
C PRO A 92 5.46 -2.22 -18.80
N ASN A 93 4.42 -2.40 -17.98
CA ASN A 93 3.47 -3.49 -18.15
C ASN A 93 2.32 -3.00 -19.04
N VAL A 94 1.77 -3.86 -19.91
CA VAL A 94 0.57 -3.53 -20.70
C VAL A 94 -0.60 -3.07 -19.82
N LEU A 95 -0.70 -3.54 -18.58
CA LEU A 95 -1.68 -3.10 -17.57
C LEU A 95 -1.58 -1.61 -17.19
N GLN A 96 -0.46 -0.95 -17.53
CA GLN A 96 -0.23 0.46 -17.26
C GLN A 96 -0.77 1.38 -18.36
N GLN A 97 -1.00 0.84 -19.56
CA GLN A 97 -1.39 1.62 -20.74
C GLN A 97 -2.56 0.94 -21.47
N PRO A 98 -3.81 1.09 -20.97
CA PRO A 98 -4.98 0.38 -21.47
C PRO A 98 -5.51 0.88 -22.83
N PHE A 99 -5.07 2.05 -23.31
CA PHE A 99 -5.45 2.56 -24.63
C PHE A 99 -4.44 2.11 -25.69
N PHE A 100 -4.91 1.73 -26.88
CA PHE A 100 -4.06 1.29 -27.99
C PHE A 100 -4.40 2.07 -29.25
N ARG A 101 -3.39 2.64 -29.89
CA ARG A 101 -3.54 3.28 -31.19
C ARG A 101 -3.78 2.23 -32.26
N VAL A 102 -4.95 2.23 -32.89
CA VAL A 102 -5.31 1.28 -33.96
C VAL A 102 -5.39 1.93 -35.35
N ALA A 103 -5.55 3.25 -35.40
CA ALA A 103 -5.41 4.07 -36.59
C ALA A 103 -4.87 5.46 -36.18
N ARG A 104 -4.59 6.33 -37.15
CA ARG A 104 -4.01 7.67 -36.92
C ARG A 104 -4.72 8.43 -35.79
N ASP A 105 -6.05 8.49 -35.85
CA ASP A 105 -6.87 9.27 -34.91
C ASP A 105 -7.81 8.38 -34.07
N GLU A 106 -7.59 7.06 -34.03
CA GLU A 106 -8.45 6.11 -33.30
C GLU A 106 -7.72 5.36 -32.19
N LEU A 107 -8.38 5.26 -31.04
CA LEU A 107 -7.95 4.48 -29.90
C LEU A 107 -8.91 3.32 -29.63
N ALA A 108 -8.34 2.15 -29.42
CA ALA A 108 -9.00 1.00 -28.81
C ALA A 108 -8.77 0.99 -27.30
N LEU A 109 -9.77 0.61 -26.52
CA LEU A 109 -9.68 0.48 -25.07
C LEU A 109 -9.71 -1.00 -24.64
N GLY A 110 -8.67 -1.46 -23.97
CA GLY A 110 -8.63 -2.77 -23.32
C GLY A 110 -9.45 -2.77 -22.03
N ASN A 111 -10.76 -2.96 -22.11
CA ASN A 111 -11.69 -2.88 -20.97
C ASN A 111 -11.26 -3.73 -19.76
N GLN A 112 -10.82 -4.96 -19.98
CA GLN A 112 -10.35 -5.85 -18.90
C GLN A 112 -9.07 -5.34 -18.23
N LEU A 113 -8.21 -4.61 -18.96
CA LEU A 113 -7.01 -4.00 -18.39
C LEU A 113 -7.38 -2.86 -17.43
N VAL A 114 -8.47 -2.11 -17.71
CA VAL A 114 -8.95 -1.07 -16.80
C VAL A 114 -9.55 -1.70 -15.54
N LEU A 115 -10.46 -2.65 -15.71
CA LEU A 115 -11.22 -3.26 -14.62
C LEU A 115 -10.35 -4.08 -13.66
N GLY A 116 -9.29 -4.71 -14.17
CA GLY A 116 -8.33 -5.47 -13.36
C GLY A 116 -7.14 -4.67 -12.85
N SER A 117 -7.07 -3.36 -13.10
CA SER A 117 -5.87 -2.54 -12.81
C SER A 117 -5.97 -1.77 -11.49
N ASN A 118 -4.85 -1.77 -10.76
CA ASN A 118 -4.62 -0.82 -9.67
C ASN A 118 -4.06 0.48 -10.27
N ALA A 119 -4.95 1.43 -10.58
CA ALA A 119 -4.63 2.68 -11.25
C ALA A 119 -3.49 3.47 -10.59
N ASP A 120 -3.59 3.70 -9.27
CA ASP A 120 -2.62 4.45 -8.48
C ASP A 120 -1.21 3.82 -8.60
N ARG A 121 -1.13 2.49 -8.43
CA ARG A 121 0.12 1.74 -8.52
C ARG A 121 0.68 1.75 -9.94
N ASN A 122 -0.17 1.43 -10.91
CA ASN A 122 0.22 1.28 -12.31
C ASN A 122 0.69 2.61 -12.90
N THR A 123 -0.03 3.71 -12.62
CA THR A 123 0.41 5.05 -13.01
C THR A 123 1.67 5.46 -12.25
N TRP A 124 1.79 5.21 -10.94
CA TRP A 124 3.04 5.53 -10.22
C TRP A 124 4.26 4.84 -10.86
N SER A 125 4.13 3.56 -11.22
CA SER A 125 5.18 2.81 -11.90
C SER A 125 5.46 3.36 -13.30
N LEU A 126 4.42 3.66 -14.08
CA LEU A 126 4.55 4.25 -15.41
C LEU A 126 5.24 5.62 -15.38
N ILE A 127 4.90 6.48 -14.42
CA ILE A 127 5.54 7.79 -14.24
C ILE A 127 7.03 7.65 -13.95
N GLY A 128 7.46 6.61 -13.24
CA GLY A 128 8.89 6.29 -13.08
C GLY A 128 9.61 6.01 -14.39
N ILE A 129 8.88 5.56 -15.41
CA ILE A 129 9.39 5.24 -16.73
C ILE A 129 9.34 6.46 -17.67
N ILE A 130 8.20 7.17 -17.71
CA ILE A 130 7.98 8.25 -18.67
C ILE A 130 8.40 9.63 -18.13
N ARG A 131 8.52 9.80 -16.80
CA ARG A 131 8.90 11.05 -16.12
C ARG A 131 9.69 10.79 -14.84
N GLN A 132 10.77 10.01 -14.93
CA GLN A 132 11.61 9.61 -13.78
C GLN A 132 11.96 10.74 -12.80
N PRO A 133 12.39 11.96 -13.23
CA PRO A 133 12.74 13.03 -12.28
C PRO A 133 11.59 13.46 -11.35
N ILE A 134 10.35 13.35 -11.82
CA ILE A 134 9.17 13.65 -11.01
C ILE A 134 8.99 12.56 -9.96
N GLN A 135 9.10 11.28 -10.36
CA GLN A 135 8.97 10.15 -9.44
C GLN A 135 10.04 10.20 -8.35
N ASP A 136 11.30 10.44 -8.70
CA ASP A 136 12.42 10.51 -7.76
C ASP A 136 12.20 11.62 -6.72
N ARG A 137 11.82 12.81 -7.18
CA ARG A 137 11.47 13.94 -6.30
C ARG A 137 10.33 13.62 -5.35
N LEU A 138 9.29 12.92 -5.81
CA LEU A 138 8.14 12.57 -4.99
C LEU A 138 8.45 11.41 -4.03
N LYS A 139 9.30 10.46 -4.43
CA LYS A 139 9.75 9.35 -3.58
C LYS A 139 10.40 9.87 -2.31
N ASN A 140 11.26 10.88 -2.44
CA ASN A 140 11.95 11.51 -1.30
C ASN A 140 11.02 12.28 -0.34
N LYS A 141 9.74 12.50 -0.72
CA LYS A 141 8.74 13.18 0.13
C LYS A 141 7.77 12.22 0.82
N LYS A 142 7.88 10.91 0.59
CA LYS A 142 6.95 9.91 1.12
C LYS A 142 6.98 9.89 2.64
N GLU A 143 8.17 9.77 3.22
CA GLU A 143 8.35 9.66 4.67
C GLU A 143 7.93 10.93 5.38
N ASP A 144 8.38 12.10 4.92
CA ASP A 144 7.94 13.40 5.45
C ASP A 144 6.41 13.56 5.43
N TYR A 145 5.79 13.26 4.29
CA TYR A 145 4.33 13.34 4.17
C TYR A 145 3.64 12.40 5.16
N TRP A 146 4.16 11.18 5.31
CA TRP A 146 3.55 10.20 6.19
C TRP A 146 3.74 10.56 7.66
N LEU A 147 4.90 11.10 8.03
CA LEU A 147 5.17 11.58 9.37
C LEU A 147 4.21 12.72 9.77
N GLU A 148 3.99 13.68 8.88
CA GLU A 148 2.99 14.74 9.07
C GLU A 148 1.56 14.19 9.16
N GLU A 149 1.24 13.16 8.36
CA GLU A 149 -0.05 12.48 8.44
C GLU A 149 -0.24 11.80 9.81
N LEU A 150 0.77 11.11 10.34
CA LEU A 150 0.74 10.49 11.67
C LEU A 150 0.56 11.52 12.77
N ARG A 151 1.33 12.64 12.73
CA ARG A 151 1.18 13.77 13.66
C ARG A 151 -0.25 14.28 13.70
N ARG A 152 -0.84 14.52 12.53
CA ARG A 152 -2.22 15.03 12.42
C ARG A 152 -3.25 14.00 12.92
N LYS A 153 -3.08 12.71 12.57
CA LYS A 153 -4.01 11.63 12.98
C LYS A 153 -4.02 11.41 14.49
N LEU A 154 -2.86 11.55 15.14
CA LEU A 154 -2.68 11.29 16.57
C LEU A 154 -2.86 12.56 17.43
N SER A 155 -2.91 13.74 16.80
CA SER A 155 -3.18 15.01 17.47
C SER A 155 -4.44 14.95 18.34
N GLY A 156 -4.34 15.45 19.57
CA GLY A 156 -5.44 15.45 20.55
C GLY A 156 -5.63 14.12 21.29
N ARG A 157 -4.86 13.08 20.95
CA ARG A 157 -4.63 11.92 21.82
C ARG A 157 -3.36 12.22 22.62
N ASN A 158 -3.16 11.63 23.79
CA ASN A 158 -1.94 11.78 24.59
C ASN A 158 -0.70 11.14 23.91
N ILE A 159 -0.63 11.17 22.58
CA ILE A 159 0.31 10.49 21.71
C ILE A 159 0.94 11.53 20.79
N ASP A 160 2.23 11.78 21.00
CA ASP A 160 3.04 12.68 20.19
C ASP A 160 3.93 11.90 19.22
N VAL A 161 4.23 12.48 18.06
CA VAL A 161 5.10 11.88 17.03
C VAL A 161 6.30 12.77 16.76
N PHE A 162 7.48 12.30 17.14
CA PHE A 162 8.76 12.97 16.97
C PHE A 162 9.60 12.34 15.86
N GLY A 163 10.61 13.07 15.38
CA GLY A 163 11.51 12.64 14.31
C GLY A 163 11.38 13.46 13.01
N PRO A 164 12.11 13.08 11.95
CA PRO A 164 13.13 12.03 11.98
C PRO A 164 14.34 12.45 12.83
N PHE A 165 15.11 11.47 13.33
CA PHE A 165 16.34 11.70 14.05
C PHE A 165 17.51 10.97 13.41
N GLU A 166 18.52 11.72 12.98
CA GLU A 166 19.82 11.15 12.61
C GLU A 166 20.63 10.83 13.87
N PHE A 167 21.30 9.68 13.86
CA PHE A 167 22.18 9.22 14.92
C PHE A 167 23.29 8.30 14.39
N SER A 168 24.23 7.94 15.26
CA SER A 168 25.23 6.90 14.98
C SER A 168 25.40 5.98 16.18
N VAL A 169 25.61 4.68 15.92
CA VAL A 169 25.95 3.68 16.93
C VAL A 169 27.26 3.04 16.50
N ASP A 170 28.30 3.15 17.34
CA ASP A 170 29.59 2.51 17.11
C ASP A 170 30.22 2.84 15.74
N GLY A 171 29.98 4.06 15.25
CA GLY A 171 30.49 4.57 13.95
C GLY A 171 29.59 4.27 12.75
N GLU A 172 28.50 3.50 12.93
CA GLU A 172 27.52 3.24 11.89
C GLU A 172 26.44 4.33 11.91
N PRO A 173 26.27 5.13 10.83
CA PRO A 173 25.19 6.11 10.73
C PRO A 173 23.84 5.41 10.49
N SER A 174 22.79 5.91 11.12
CA SER A 174 21.41 5.45 10.94
C SER A 174 20.43 6.56 11.30
N ASP A 175 19.17 6.32 10.99
CA ASP A 175 18.04 7.21 11.22
C ASP A 175 16.92 6.52 12.01
N LEU A 176 16.18 7.32 12.76
CA LEU A 176 14.91 6.96 13.38
C LEU A 176 13.83 7.79 12.71
N ASP A 177 13.02 7.16 11.87
CA ASP A 177 11.97 7.86 11.11
C ASP A 177 10.94 8.50 12.02
N ALA A 178 10.48 7.76 13.04
CA ALA A 178 9.49 8.25 13.98
C ALA A 178 9.66 7.67 15.39
N LEU A 179 9.52 8.52 16.41
CA LEU A 179 9.25 8.09 17.78
C LEU A 179 7.80 8.47 18.13
N ILE A 180 6.95 7.47 18.33
CA ILE A 180 5.55 7.66 18.72
C ILE A 180 5.47 7.46 20.23
N TYR A 181 5.22 8.52 20.99
CA TYR A 181 5.25 8.51 22.45
C TYR A 181 3.85 8.74 23.04
N ASP A 182 3.36 7.79 23.84
CA ASP A 182 2.12 7.91 24.60
C ASP A 182 2.42 8.35 26.04
N SER A 183 2.11 9.61 26.34
CA SER A 183 2.33 10.18 27.65
C SER A 183 1.39 9.59 28.71
N ALA A 184 0.22 9.08 28.37
CA ALA A 184 -0.72 8.53 29.34
C ALA A 184 -0.23 7.18 29.88
N SER A 185 0.30 6.31 29.02
CA SER A 185 0.85 5.00 29.41
C SER A 185 2.36 5.01 29.68
N ASN A 186 3.04 6.13 29.42
CA ASN A 186 4.50 6.25 29.42
C ASN A 186 5.17 5.13 28.60
N SER A 187 4.68 4.95 27.37
CA SER A 187 5.21 3.97 26.42
C SER A 187 5.55 4.64 25.09
N ALA A 188 6.47 4.06 24.34
CA ALA A 188 6.90 4.60 23.06
C ALA A 188 7.15 3.51 22.02
N MET A 189 6.81 3.79 20.77
CA MET A 189 7.20 2.99 19.60
C MET A 189 8.37 3.66 18.89
N VAL A 190 9.51 2.99 18.88
CA VAL A 190 10.72 3.35 18.12
C VAL A 190 10.53 2.82 16.70
N THR A 191 10.10 3.68 15.79
CA THR A 191 9.42 3.28 14.56
C THR A 191 10.24 3.58 13.31
N GLN A 192 10.38 2.58 12.45
CA GLN A 192 10.85 2.73 11.08
C GLN A 192 9.65 2.73 10.14
N LEU A 193 9.56 3.73 9.27
CA LEU A 193 8.48 3.94 8.31
C LEU A 193 8.87 3.31 6.97
N LYS A 194 8.07 2.36 6.49
CA LYS A 194 8.30 1.67 5.22
C LYS A 194 7.13 1.85 4.25
N TRP A 195 7.27 2.78 3.31
CA TRP A 195 6.25 3.07 2.29
C TRP A 195 6.56 2.41 0.94
N HIS A 196 6.42 1.08 0.91
CA HIS A 196 6.50 0.30 -0.32
C HIS A 196 5.21 0.39 -1.13
N VAL A 197 5.37 0.29 -2.45
CA VAL A 197 4.28 -0.07 -3.35
C VAL A 197 4.10 -1.58 -3.19
N ALA A 198 2.87 -2.06 -3.01
CA ALA A 198 2.62 -3.50 -2.85
C ALA A 198 3.21 -4.28 -4.05
N PRO A 199 3.98 -5.36 -3.79
CA PRO A 199 4.59 -6.14 -4.85
C PRO A 199 3.52 -6.93 -5.61
N ASP A 200 3.56 -6.88 -6.94
CA ASP A 200 2.69 -7.71 -7.80
C ASP A 200 3.48 -8.82 -8.50
N ARG A 201 4.81 -8.83 -8.37
CA ARG A 201 5.70 -9.81 -9.02
C ARG A 201 6.54 -10.53 -7.97
N ILE A 202 6.87 -11.79 -8.25
CA ILE A 202 7.65 -12.64 -7.34
C ILE A 202 9.02 -12.01 -6.99
N ASN A 203 9.68 -11.38 -7.96
CA ASN A 203 10.95 -10.68 -7.71
C ASN A 203 10.80 -9.43 -6.82
N GLU A 204 9.66 -8.72 -6.91
CA GLU A 204 9.36 -7.59 -6.02
C GLU A 204 9.13 -8.05 -4.57
N ILE A 205 8.61 -9.27 -4.37
CA ILE A 205 8.39 -9.84 -3.03
C ILE A 205 9.73 -10.02 -2.29
N ALA A 206 10.77 -10.53 -2.96
CA ALA A 206 12.09 -10.73 -2.36
C ALA A 206 12.73 -9.41 -1.94
N HIS A 207 12.76 -8.42 -2.85
CA HIS A 207 13.28 -7.09 -2.57
C HIS A 207 12.54 -6.41 -1.40
N THR A 208 11.21 -6.54 -1.37
CA THR A 208 10.41 -5.99 -0.27
C THR A 208 10.74 -6.66 1.06
N ALA A 209 11.02 -7.98 1.07
CA ALA A 209 11.44 -8.67 2.28
C ALA A 209 12.81 -8.19 2.79
N GLU A 210 13.75 -7.92 1.89
CA GLU A 210 15.05 -7.32 2.21
C GLU A 210 14.89 -5.93 2.85
N GLU A 211 14.10 -5.05 2.22
CA GLU A 211 13.84 -3.70 2.75
C GLU A 211 13.14 -3.72 4.13
N LEU A 212 12.23 -4.68 4.36
CA LEU A 212 11.61 -4.87 5.67
C LEU A 212 12.60 -5.36 6.71
N ASN A 213 13.52 -6.27 6.34
CA ASN A 213 14.59 -6.74 7.23
C ASN A 213 15.58 -5.61 7.56
N ASP A 214 15.87 -4.73 6.61
CA ASP A 214 16.64 -3.51 6.88
C ASP A 214 15.93 -2.58 7.85
N GLY A 215 14.61 -2.40 7.71
CA GLY A 215 13.80 -1.68 8.70
C GLY A 215 13.86 -2.30 10.09
N ILE A 216 13.83 -3.63 10.20
CA ILE A 216 14.00 -4.34 11.48
C ILE A 216 15.37 -4.01 12.09
N ARG A 217 16.44 -4.06 11.27
CA ARG A 217 17.81 -3.75 11.70
C ARG A 217 17.93 -2.31 12.18
N GLN A 218 17.40 -1.33 11.44
CA GLN A 218 17.40 0.09 11.79
C GLN A 218 16.63 0.35 13.10
N ALA A 219 15.47 -0.29 13.29
CA ALA A 219 14.70 -0.16 14.54
C ALA A 219 15.48 -0.66 15.76
N LEU A 220 16.21 -1.76 15.61
CA LEU A 220 17.07 -2.30 16.68
C LEU A 220 18.30 -1.41 16.94
N LEU A 221 18.89 -0.80 15.91
CA LEU A 221 19.96 0.19 16.07
C LEU A 221 19.47 1.43 16.81
N ALA A 222 18.28 1.94 16.47
CA ALA A 222 17.66 3.05 17.17
C ALA A 222 17.43 2.72 18.65
N MET A 223 16.91 1.52 18.97
CA MET A 223 16.78 1.06 20.35
C MET A 223 18.12 1.06 21.10
N LYS A 224 19.21 0.60 20.48
CA LYS A 224 20.56 0.65 21.07
C LYS A 224 21.06 2.07 21.28
N TRP A 225 20.84 2.96 20.32
CA TRP A 225 21.21 4.37 20.42
C TRP A 225 20.49 5.05 21.58
N ILE A 226 19.18 4.84 21.71
CA ILE A 226 18.36 5.44 22.77
C ILE A 226 18.81 4.94 24.15
N ALA A 227 19.10 3.65 24.28
CA ALA A 227 19.60 3.08 25.53
C ALA A 227 20.95 3.69 25.97
N LYS A 228 21.81 4.06 25.01
CA LYS A 228 23.10 4.73 25.27
C LYS A 228 22.97 6.23 25.51
N ASN A 229 21.94 6.90 24.96
CA ASN A 229 21.80 8.35 24.94
C ASN A 229 20.41 8.86 25.39
N PRO A 230 19.89 8.46 26.57
CA PRO A 230 18.57 8.87 27.01
C PRO A 230 18.46 10.38 27.26
N GLU A 231 19.51 11.03 27.77
CA GLU A 231 19.53 12.48 27.99
C GLU A 231 19.41 13.26 26.67
N GLU A 232 20.09 12.79 25.62
CA GLU A 232 20.03 13.40 24.29
C GLU A 232 18.61 13.29 23.71
N LEU A 233 18.01 12.10 23.77
CA LEU A 233 16.66 11.91 23.28
C LEU A 233 15.66 12.77 24.06
N ALA A 234 15.73 12.78 25.39
CA ALA A 234 14.85 13.56 26.25
C ALA A 234 14.89 15.05 25.90
N ALA A 235 16.08 15.60 25.63
CA ALA A 235 16.24 16.97 25.16
C ALA A 235 15.60 17.21 23.78
N ARG A 236 15.78 16.29 22.83
CA ARG A 236 15.20 16.39 21.48
C ARG A 236 13.66 16.39 21.51
N ILE A 237 13.05 15.55 22.35
CA ILE A 237 11.59 15.42 22.46
C ILE A 237 10.97 16.25 23.59
N LYS A 238 11.80 17.00 24.34
CA LYS A 238 11.41 17.90 25.43
C LYS A 238 10.58 17.22 26.53
N ILE A 239 11.00 16.01 26.94
CA ILE A 239 10.41 15.34 28.10
C ILE A 239 11.43 15.17 29.23
N ASP A 240 10.93 14.95 30.44
CA ASP A 240 11.77 14.69 31.60
C ASP A 240 12.60 13.39 31.41
N VAL A 241 13.89 13.45 31.74
CA VAL A 241 14.83 12.34 31.58
C VAL A 241 14.44 11.13 32.45
N GLN A 242 13.93 11.34 33.67
CA GLN A 242 13.53 10.23 34.54
C GLN A 242 12.26 9.55 34.01
N ARG A 243 11.34 10.33 33.47
CA ARG A 243 10.17 9.82 32.75
C ARG A 243 10.57 9.00 31.53
N LEU A 244 11.53 9.48 30.73
CA LEU A 244 12.06 8.74 29.59
C LEU A 244 12.76 7.44 30.02
N LYS A 245 13.58 7.46 31.08
CA LYS A 245 14.29 6.27 31.59
C LYS A 245 13.35 5.17 32.08
N THR A 246 12.14 5.54 32.52
CA THR A 246 11.09 4.59 32.91
C THR A 246 10.08 4.29 31.80
N CYS A 247 10.24 4.90 30.63
CA CYS A 247 9.35 4.70 29.48
C CYS A 247 9.52 3.29 28.91
N GLN A 248 8.40 2.62 28.64
CA GLN A 248 8.43 1.33 27.95
C GLN A 248 8.63 1.54 26.44
N MET A 249 9.87 1.39 25.98
CA MET A 249 10.20 1.55 24.57
C MET A 249 10.16 0.22 23.82
N ARG A 250 9.46 0.19 22.69
CA ARG A 250 9.32 -0.99 21.83
C ARG A 250 9.70 -0.65 20.39
N PRO A 251 10.49 -1.47 19.69
CA PRO A 251 10.78 -1.25 18.28
C PRO A 251 9.57 -1.58 17.42
N LEU A 252 9.36 -0.88 16.32
CA LEU A 252 8.26 -1.15 15.38
C LEU A 252 8.71 -0.89 13.94
N VAL A 253 8.31 -1.73 13.01
CA VAL A 253 8.31 -1.37 11.59
C VAL A 253 6.87 -1.07 11.19
N LEU A 254 6.57 0.19 10.90
CA LEU A 254 5.26 0.60 10.42
C LEU A 254 5.31 0.66 8.89
N SER A 255 4.46 -0.13 8.23
CA SER A 255 4.39 -0.19 6.77
C SER A 255 3.07 0.39 6.25
N LYS A 256 3.13 1.16 5.16
CA LYS A 256 1.94 1.85 4.65
C LYS A 256 0.88 0.86 4.14
N ASN A 257 1.32 -0.17 3.41
CA ASN A 257 0.43 -1.03 2.63
C ASN A 257 0.59 -2.53 2.91
N MET A 258 1.48 -2.92 3.82
CA MET A 258 1.86 -4.32 3.99
C MET A 258 1.83 -4.73 5.45
N MET A 259 1.32 -5.92 5.71
CA MET A 259 1.56 -6.64 6.95
C MET A 259 2.66 -7.64 6.61
N GLY A 260 3.82 -7.60 7.28
CA GLY A 260 4.69 -8.79 7.27
C GLY A 260 3.82 -9.99 7.70
N LYS A 261 3.89 -11.21 7.16
CA LYS A 261 4.96 -12.03 6.59
C LYS A 261 4.38 -13.05 5.60
N GLY A 262 5.15 -13.40 4.56
CA GLY A 262 5.41 -14.79 4.13
C GLY A 262 6.71 -15.30 4.78
N ARG A 263 7.29 -16.46 4.40
CA ARG A 263 8.48 -17.09 5.05
C ARG A 263 9.79 -16.24 5.15
N ALA A 264 9.83 -14.98 4.71
CA ALA A 264 11.07 -14.26 4.35
C ALA A 264 11.59 -13.16 5.32
N THR A 265 10.86 -12.72 6.34
CA THR A 265 11.38 -11.67 7.28
C THR A 265 11.87 -12.24 8.63
N ASN A 266 12.43 -11.44 9.52
CA ASN A 266 12.71 -11.83 10.92
C ASN A 266 11.52 -11.48 11.85
N ASP A 267 11.34 -12.20 12.96
CA ASP A 267 10.29 -11.97 13.97
C ASP A 267 10.78 -11.12 15.16
N ALA A 268 12.02 -10.60 15.12
CA ALA A 268 12.60 -9.82 16.21
C ALA A 268 11.89 -8.47 16.48
N VAL A 269 11.31 -7.86 15.45
CA VAL A 269 10.54 -6.61 15.53
C VAL A 269 9.23 -6.82 14.77
N PRO A 270 8.05 -6.54 15.35
CA PRO A 270 6.80 -6.68 14.65
C PRO A 270 6.69 -5.66 13.51
N ILE A 271 6.05 -6.11 12.44
CA ILE A 271 5.67 -5.26 11.30
C ILE A 271 4.18 -5.00 11.41
N CYS A 272 3.79 -3.74 11.53
CA CYS A 272 2.40 -3.32 11.57
C CYS A 272 2.04 -2.59 10.28
N SER A 273 0.91 -2.90 9.67
CA SER A 273 0.38 -2.02 8.61
C SER A 273 -0.24 -0.77 9.24
N GLU A 274 -0.21 0.35 8.52
CA GLU A 274 -0.91 1.56 8.93
C GLU A 274 -2.40 1.29 9.21
N ARG A 275 -3.04 0.44 8.40
CA ARG A 275 -4.46 0.11 8.60
C ARG A 275 -4.71 -0.59 9.93
N LEU A 276 -3.84 -1.54 10.31
CA LEU A 276 -3.94 -2.22 11.61
C LEU A 276 -3.61 -1.28 12.76
N PHE A 277 -2.59 -0.44 12.59
CA PHE A 277 -2.25 0.63 13.54
C PHE A 277 -3.45 1.54 13.78
N ASP A 278 -4.08 2.05 12.71
CA ASP A 278 -5.24 2.93 12.75
C ASP A 278 -6.41 2.23 13.45
N TRP A 279 -6.72 0.97 13.13
CA TRP A 279 -7.81 0.26 13.82
C TRP A 279 -7.59 0.14 15.33
N ILE A 280 -6.37 -0.14 15.77
CA ILE A 280 -6.07 -0.36 17.19
C ILE A 280 -5.97 0.97 17.94
N ILE A 281 -5.23 1.95 17.41
CA ILE A 281 -4.91 3.21 18.08
C ILE A 281 -5.98 4.27 17.89
N LEU A 282 -6.67 4.27 16.74
CA LEU A 282 -7.76 5.18 16.41
C LEU A 282 -9.10 4.43 16.46
N ASP A 283 -10.09 4.87 15.69
CA ASP A 283 -11.35 4.16 15.59
C ASP A 283 -11.15 2.85 14.80
N PRO A 284 -11.74 1.73 15.27
CA PRO A 284 -12.80 1.66 16.28
C PRO A 284 -12.33 1.46 17.74
N HIS A 285 -11.05 1.15 18.00
CA HIS A 285 -10.66 0.54 19.29
C HIS A 285 -10.05 1.48 20.32
N GLN A 286 -9.38 2.53 19.87
CA GLN A 286 -8.76 3.59 20.69
C GLN A 286 -7.89 3.06 21.85
N LYS A 287 -7.06 2.05 21.59
CA LYS A 287 -6.16 1.42 22.57
C LYS A 287 -4.82 2.16 22.69
N SER A 288 -4.09 1.86 23.76
CA SER A 288 -2.75 2.39 24.01
C SER A 288 -1.69 1.73 23.12
N LEU A 289 -0.50 2.35 23.05
CA LEU A 289 0.65 1.80 22.34
C LEU A 289 1.11 0.46 22.94
N GLU A 290 1.01 0.27 24.27
CA GLU A 290 1.36 -1.03 24.88
C GLU A 290 0.38 -2.14 24.45
N ILE A 291 -0.92 -1.86 24.38
CA ILE A 291 -1.88 -2.86 23.86
C ILE A 291 -1.58 -3.17 22.39
N LEU A 292 -1.27 -2.17 21.56
CA LEU A 292 -0.82 -2.39 20.18
C LEU A 292 0.38 -3.34 20.14
N TRP A 293 1.41 -3.08 20.94
CA TRP A 293 2.59 -3.95 21.02
C TRP A 293 2.22 -5.40 21.35
N GLN A 294 1.38 -5.61 22.38
CA GLN A 294 0.95 -6.94 22.79
C GLN A 294 0.14 -7.66 21.69
N VAL A 295 -0.76 -6.94 21.01
CA VAL A 295 -1.53 -7.48 19.88
C VAL A 295 -0.61 -7.92 18.74
N LEU A 296 0.40 -7.11 18.43
CA LEU A 296 1.35 -7.40 17.34
C LEU A 296 2.24 -8.61 17.65
N VAL A 297 2.87 -8.65 18.83
CA VAL A 297 3.77 -9.74 19.23
C VAL A 297 3.01 -11.07 19.35
N LYS A 298 1.80 -11.04 19.93
CA LYS A 298 0.96 -12.24 20.10
C LYS A 298 0.13 -12.56 18.85
N ARG A 299 0.24 -11.78 17.78
CA ARG A 299 -0.49 -11.93 16.50
C ARG A 299 -2.01 -12.05 16.68
N ARG A 300 -2.56 -11.30 17.61
CA ARG A 300 -3.98 -11.36 18.02
C ARG A 300 -4.96 -10.74 17.02
N PHE A 301 -4.45 -10.26 15.88
CA PHE A 301 -5.21 -9.73 14.77
C PHE A 301 -5.44 -10.77 13.64
N LEU A 302 -4.88 -11.98 13.74
CA LEU A 302 -5.02 -12.99 12.69
C LEU A 302 -6.39 -13.69 12.75
N PRO A 303 -6.91 -14.18 11.62
CA PRO A 303 -8.01 -15.14 11.60
C PRO A 303 -7.70 -16.34 12.50
N LYS A 304 -8.77 -16.97 13.02
CA LYS A 304 -8.73 -17.99 14.09
C LYS A 304 -9.41 -19.24 13.58
N LEU A 305 -8.75 -20.39 13.74
CA LEU A 305 -9.31 -21.70 13.43
C LEU A 305 -10.59 -21.93 14.26
N GLY A 306 -11.62 -22.51 13.64
CA GLY A 306 -12.93 -22.77 14.25
C GLY A 306 -13.85 -21.55 14.36
N LYS A 307 -13.33 -20.32 14.23
CA LYS A 307 -14.15 -19.09 14.20
C LYS A 307 -14.28 -18.53 12.78
N HIS A 308 -13.13 -18.31 12.13
CA HIS A 308 -13.07 -17.65 10.81
C HIS A 308 -12.91 -18.67 9.69
N TYR A 309 -12.16 -19.74 9.94
CA TYR A 309 -11.94 -20.82 8.99
C TYR A 309 -11.86 -22.17 9.69
N SER A 310 -12.14 -23.24 8.96
CA SER A 310 -11.89 -24.63 9.37
C SER A 310 -10.92 -25.31 8.41
N GLU A 311 -10.20 -26.29 8.91
CA GLU A 311 -9.48 -27.25 8.06
C GLU A 311 -10.48 -28.27 7.52
N GLU A 312 -10.36 -28.58 6.24
CA GLU A 312 -11.12 -29.64 5.57
C GLU A 312 -10.17 -30.46 4.70
N ASP A 313 -10.59 -31.66 4.32
CA ASP A 313 -9.87 -32.44 3.31
C ASP A 313 -10.03 -31.74 1.96
N ALA A 314 -8.92 -31.54 1.26
CA ALA A 314 -8.93 -31.01 -0.09
C ALA A 314 -9.20 -32.14 -1.07
N ASP A 315 -10.37 -32.12 -1.70
CA ASP A 315 -10.81 -33.11 -2.68
C ASP A 315 -10.70 -32.53 -4.10
N PHE A 316 -9.80 -33.09 -4.91
CA PHE A 316 -9.62 -32.68 -6.30
C PHE A 316 -9.69 -33.90 -7.21
N GLU A 317 -10.45 -33.80 -8.29
CA GLU A 317 -10.42 -34.77 -9.38
C GLU A 317 -9.61 -34.20 -10.54
N PHE A 318 -8.57 -34.92 -10.95
CA PHE A 318 -7.74 -34.55 -12.10
C PHE A 318 -7.64 -35.74 -13.05
N ASN A 319 -8.23 -35.61 -14.24
CA ASN A 319 -8.29 -36.68 -15.26
C ASN A 319 -8.80 -38.04 -14.71
N GLY A 320 -9.86 -38.03 -13.89
CA GLY A 320 -10.44 -39.24 -13.31
C GLY A 320 -9.66 -39.84 -12.13
N VAL A 321 -8.55 -39.22 -11.72
CA VAL A 321 -7.85 -39.58 -10.47
C VAL A 321 -8.32 -38.65 -9.36
N LYS A 322 -8.87 -39.25 -8.31
CA LYS A 322 -9.27 -38.53 -7.11
C LYS A 322 -8.07 -38.36 -6.17
N LEU A 323 -7.68 -37.12 -5.92
CA LEU A 323 -6.64 -36.73 -4.97
C LEU A 323 -7.30 -36.18 -3.71
N ILE A 324 -7.07 -36.83 -2.58
CA ILE A 324 -7.58 -36.39 -1.27
C ILE A 324 -6.38 -35.95 -0.42
N GLY A 325 -6.23 -34.64 -0.25
CA GLY A 325 -5.27 -34.04 0.66
C GLY A 325 -5.89 -33.86 2.04
N LYS A 326 -5.57 -34.75 2.99
CA LYS A 326 -6.13 -34.66 4.35
C LYS A 326 -5.72 -33.36 5.05
N ASN A 327 -6.68 -32.59 5.56
CA ASN A 327 -6.47 -31.26 6.18
C ASN A 327 -5.66 -30.28 5.30
N MET A 328 -5.71 -30.45 3.97
CA MET A 328 -5.02 -29.56 3.03
C MET A 328 -5.95 -28.46 2.49
N GLY A 329 -7.24 -28.52 2.82
CA GLY A 329 -8.25 -27.54 2.46
C GLY A 329 -8.50 -26.57 3.61
N LEU A 330 -8.79 -25.31 3.27
CA LEU A 330 -9.31 -24.33 4.21
C LEU A 330 -10.69 -23.91 3.73
N LYS A 331 -11.69 -24.01 4.61
CA LYS A 331 -13.03 -23.49 4.36
C LYS A 331 -13.25 -22.24 5.18
N LEU A 332 -13.76 -21.20 4.52
CA LEU A 332 -14.20 -19.99 5.17
C LEU A 332 -15.52 -20.27 5.93
N ILE A 333 -15.52 -20.03 7.24
CA ILE A 333 -16.73 -20.12 8.08
C ILE A 333 -17.45 -18.77 8.06
N GLY A 334 -16.69 -17.68 8.20
CA GLY A 334 -17.22 -16.32 8.22
C GLY A 334 -16.14 -15.29 7.94
N PRO A 335 -16.53 -14.06 7.56
CA PRO A 335 -15.56 -13.00 7.30
C PRO A 335 -14.84 -12.60 8.59
N TRP A 336 -13.56 -12.24 8.47
CA TRP A 336 -12.82 -11.58 9.54
C TRP A 336 -13.11 -10.08 9.52
N ASN A 337 -13.56 -9.53 10.65
CA ASN A 337 -13.87 -8.14 10.86
C ASN A 337 -12.91 -7.51 11.88
N PRO A 338 -12.09 -6.51 11.50
CA PRO A 338 -11.17 -5.85 12.42
C PRO A 338 -11.85 -5.21 13.63
N LYS A 339 -13.14 -4.85 13.52
CA LYS A 339 -13.89 -4.25 14.64
C LYS A 339 -14.20 -5.25 15.76
N ASP A 340 -14.30 -6.54 15.44
CA ASP A 340 -14.81 -7.55 16.38
C ASP A 340 -13.78 -8.65 16.66
N ASP A 341 -12.82 -8.84 15.75
CA ASP A 341 -11.97 -10.04 15.73
C ASP A 341 -10.52 -9.79 16.13
N ILE A 342 -10.12 -8.53 16.33
CA ILE A 342 -8.87 -8.22 17.02
C ILE A 342 -9.05 -8.56 18.49
N ASP A 343 -8.26 -9.51 18.97
CA ASP A 343 -8.38 -10.04 20.33
C ASP A 343 -7.62 -9.19 21.34
N PHE A 344 -8.39 -8.48 22.17
CA PHE A 344 -7.88 -7.68 23.29
C PHE A 344 -8.10 -8.36 24.65
N GLU A 345 -8.59 -9.60 24.69
CA GLU A 345 -9.00 -10.24 25.94
C GLU A 345 -7.79 -10.52 26.84
N GLY A 346 -7.79 -9.93 28.03
CA GLY A 346 -6.67 -10.05 28.98
C GLY A 346 -5.40 -9.27 28.57
N LEU A 347 -5.53 -8.18 27.81
CA LEU A 347 -4.45 -7.22 27.54
C LEU A 347 -4.61 -5.92 28.31
#